data_AF-A0A7R9HM20-F1
#
_entry.id   AF-A0A7R9HM20-F1
#
_cell.length_a   1.000
_cell.length_b   1.000
_cell.length_c   1.000
_cell.angle_alpha   90.00
_cell.angle_beta   90.00
_cell.angle_gamma   90.00
#
_symmetry.space_group_name_H-M   'P 1'
#
loop_
_entity.id
_entity.type
_entity.pdbx_description
1 polymer ?
#
loop_
_entity_poly.entity_id
_entity_poly.type
_entity_poly.pdbx_seq_one_letter_code
_entity_poly.pdbx_strand_id
1 'polypeptide(L)'
;MLFHRAVLMSGSALSPWALIQTPSRYAHQVARHANCSPDLPHTHLLKCLRERPLASLLAAPVRAPEFTFAFGPSVDGVVIDSGEPPGGGGGSGGDGSGSQFSSSSNSGGIGNMDLNALNSLLLRKSVVSRLAKYDLLLGVVKAEAYFSFSGEDVQYGIESDRRSKILRTYVRNTFRYHLSEILATIVNEYTDWERPVQHPINIRDETLEALSDAQVVAPVVHTADLHSSARKNSYLYVFDYQTKYGDYPQVSSSELPHVVTGEIEKYISWILLVKWNQT
;
A
#
# COMPACT_ATOMS: atom_id res chain seq x y z
N MET A 1 -6.21 3.00 27.64
CA MET A 1 -6.13 2.97 26.17
C MET A 1 -5.91 4.39 25.68
N LEU A 2 -5.07 4.61 24.66
CA LEU A 2 -4.76 5.96 24.15
C LEU A 2 -5.91 6.56 23.31
N PHE A 3 -6.70 5.71 22.68
CA PHE A 3 -7.88 6.05 21.89
C PHE A 3 -8.90 4.90 21.95
N HIS A 4 -10.13 5.15 21.49
CA HIS A 4 -11.24 4.17 21.55
C HIS A 4 -11.87 3.89 20.19
N ARG A 5 -11.67 4.78 19.22
CA ARG A 5 -12.25 4.70 17.88
C ARG A 5 -11.20 5.09 16.85
N ALA A 6 -11.29 4.51 15.68
CA ALA A 6 -10.48 4.84 14.53
C ALA A 6 -11.36 5.06 13.30
N VAL A 7 -10.96 6.01 12.45
CA VAL A 7 -11.56 6.24 11.14
C VAL A 7 -10.46 6.01 10.10
N LEU A 8 -10.69 5.09 9.17
CA LEU A 8 -9.80 4.81 8.04
C LEU A 8 -10.46 5.35 6.77
N MET A 9 -9.75 6.24 6.09
CA MET A 9 -10.22 6.86 4.86
C MET A 9 -9.29 6.43 3.73
N SER A 10 -9.82 5.71 2.74
CA SER A 10 -9.11 5.33 1.51
C SER A 10 -7.76 4.65 1.76
N GLY A 11 -7.68 3.81 2.80
CA GLY A 11 -6.42 3.18 3.19
C GLY A 11 -6.59 2.04 4.18
N SER A 12 -5.75 1.03 4.02
CA SER A 12 -5.62 -0.10 4.94
C SER A 12 -4.15 -0.47 5.13
N ALA A 13 -3.81 -1.06 6.27
CA ALA A 13 -2.52 -1.71 6.47
C ALA A 13 -2.27 -2.89 5.51
N LEU A 14 -3.34 -3.46 4.94
CA LEU A 14 -3.28 -4.55 3.94
C LEU A 14 -3.07 -4.02 2.51
N SER A 15 -3.09 -2.71 2.30
CA SER A 15 -2.85 -2.14 0.98
C SER A 15 -1.40 -2.41 0.55
N PRO A 16 -1.16 -2.72 -0.75
CA PRO A 16 0.17 -3.04 -1.26
C PRO A 16 1.29 -2.04 -0.95
N TRP A 17 0.92 -0.77 -0.84
CA TRP A 17 1.83 0.35 -0.60
C TRP A 17 2.03 0.67 0.89
N ALA A 18 1.27 0.04 1.81
CA ALA A 18 1.27 0.38 3.23
C ALA A 18 2.55 -0.05 3.96
N LEU A 19 3.23 -1.08 3.45
CA LEU A 19 4.47 -1.62 4.02
C LEU A 19 5.59 -1.70 2.97
N ILE A 20 6.80 -1.36 3.40
CA ILE A 20 7.98 -1.35 2.53
C ILE A 20 8.71 -2.68 2.59
N GLN A 21 8.93 -3.27 1.41
CA GLN A 21 9.61 -4.55 1.29
C GLN A 21 11.13 -4.47 1.47
N THR A 22 11.78 -3.39 1.01
CA THR A 22 13.25 -3.26 1.01
C THR A 22 13.75 -1.93 1.59
N PRO A 23 13.48 -1.63 2.88
CA PRO A 23 13.86 -0.34 3.49
C PRO A 23 15.39 -0.14 3.54
N SER A 24 16.16 -1.21 3.74
CA SER A 24 17.63 -1.18 3.81
C SER A 24 18.29 -0.68 2.51
N ARG A 25 17.72 -1.05 1.36
CA ARG A 25 18.21 -0.62 0.04
C ARG A 25 18.15 0.90 -0.10
N TYR A 26 17.02 1.51 0.27
CA TYR A 26 16.84 2.95 0.19
C TYR A 26 17.70 3.68 1.25
N ALA A 27 17.81 3.11 2.46
CA ALA A 27 18.69 3.64 3.48
C ALA A 27 20.17 3.68 3.04
N HIS A 28 20.66 2.60 2.40
CA HIS A 28 22.03 2.57 1.85
C HIS A 28 22.22 3.57 0.70
N GLN A 29 21.20 3.79 -0.13
CA GLN A 29 21.27 4.77 -1.20
C GLN A 29 21.42 6.20 -0.65
N VAL A 30 20.63 6.55 0.38
CA VAL A 30 20.77 7.83 1.08
C VAL A 30 22.12 7.94 1.77
N ALA A 31 22.58 6.88 2.44
CA ALA A 31 23.88 6.87 3.12
C ALA A 31 25.03 7.16 2.15
N ARG A 32 25.07 6.46 1.00
CA ARG A 32 26.08 6.69 -0.04
C ARG A 32 26.05 8.12 -0.56
N HIS A 33 24.85 8.67 -0.80
CA HIS A 33 24.71 10.05 -1.28
C HIS A 33 25.17 11.08 -0.23
N ALA A 34 24.91 10.81 1.04
CA ALA A 34 25.29 11.66 2.16
C ALA A 34 26.74 11.44 2.63
N ASN A 35 27.59 10.79 1.82
CA ASN A 35 28.98 10.45 2.17
C ASN A 35 29.12 9.68 3.50
N CYS A 36 28.18 8.77 3.78
CA CYS A 36 28.26 7.81 4.88
C CYS A 36 28.43 6.40 4.29
N SER A 37 29.44 5.66 4.74
CA SER A 37 29.65 4.29 4.26
C SER A 37 28.56 3.36 4.82
N PRO A 38 27.80 2.65 3.97
CA PRO A 38 26.75 1.73 4.41
C PRO A 38 27.30 0.46 5.06
N ASP A 39 28.59 0.15 4.86
CA ASP A 39 29.24 -1.04 5.41
C ASP A 39 29.65 -0.84 6.89
N LEU A 40 29.47 0.37 7.42
CA LEU A 40 29.70 0.67 8.83
C LEU A 40 28.72 -0.10 9.73
N PRO A 41 29.14 -0.46 10.96
CA PRO A 41 28.21 -0.99 11.94
C PRO A 41 27.07 0.00 12.18
N HIS A 42 25.87 -0.53 12.42
CA HIS A 42 24.62 0.24 12.46
C HIS A 42 24.70 1.51 13.33
N THR A 43 25.34 1.43 14.49
CA THR A 43 25.53 2.55 15.41
C THR A 43 26.35 3.69 14.80
N HIS A 44 27.44 3.37 14.08
CA HIS A 44 28.32 4.35 13.45
C HIS A 44 27.68 4.95 12.20
N LEU A 45 26.96 4.14 11.42
CA LEU A 45 26.20 4.62 10.28
C LEU A 45 25.14 5.65 10.71
N LEU A 46 24.36 5.33 11.75
CA LEU A 46 23.35 6.26 12.28
C LEU A 46 23.96 7.54 12.83
N LYS A 47 25.12 7.46 13.47
CA LYS A 47 25.85 8.65 13.94
C LYS A 47 26.25 9.53 12.75
N CYS A 48 26.86 8.96 11.72
CA CYS A 48 27.24 9.69 10.50
C CYS A 48 26.01 10.37 9.87
N LEU A 49 24.91 9.65 9.69
CA LEU A 49 23.68 10.20 9.09
C LEU A 49 23.10 11.37 9.90
N ARG A 50 23.14 11.30 11.23
CA ARG A 50 22.67 12.39 12.11
C ARG A 50 23.54 13.65 12.06
N GLU A 51 24.82 13.50 11.73
CA GLU A 51 25.76 14.62 11.60
C GLU A 51 25.69 15.31 10.23
N ARG A 52 25.00 14.71 9.24
CA ARG A 52 24.80 15.32 7.91
C ARG A 52 23.68 16.35 7.92
N PRO A 53 23.82 17.45 7.16
CA PRO A 53 22.74 18.43 7.02
C PRO A 53 21.53 17.79 6.34
N LEU A 54 20.33 18.12 6.81
CA LEU A 54 19.08 17.56 6.29
C LEU A 54 18.96 17.71 4.76
N ALA A 55 19.38 18.86 4.22
CA ALA A 55 19.38 19.10 2.78
C ALA A 55 20.18 18.04 1.99
N SER A 56 21.29 17.55 2.53
CA SER A 56 22.09 16.49 1.90
C SER A 56 21.40 15.13 1.95
N LEU A 57 20.57 14.87 2.96
CA LEU A 57 19.79 13.63 3.05
C LEU A 57 18.61 13.65 2.07
N LEU A 58 17.93 14.80 1.97
CA LEU A 58 16.78 15.00 1.08
C LEU A 58 17.17 15.09 -0.40
N ALA A 59 18.40 15.52 -0.71
CA ALA A 59 18.91 15.59 -2.08
C ALA A 59 19.22 14.21 -2.70
N ALA A 60 19.19 13.14 -1.90
CA ALA A 60 19.47 11.79 -2.40
C ALA A 60 18.48 11.39 -3.50
N PRO A 61 18.95 10.90 -4.66
CA PRO A 61 18.09 10.58 -5.80
C PRO A 61 17.37 9.23 -5.60
N VAL A 62 16.43 9.19 -4.65
CA VAL A 62 15.65 7.99 -4.34
C VAL A 62 14.44 7.92 -5.26
N ARG A 63 14.40 6.90 -6.12
CA ARG A 63 13.25 6.63 -7.01
C ARG A 63 12.46 5.44 -6.47
N ALA A 64 11.24 5.71 -6.02
CA ALA A 64 10.32 4.65 -5.63
C ALA A 64 9.79 3.91 -6.88
N PRO A 65 9.55 2.59 -6.79
CA PRO A 65 8.80 1.85 -7.81
C PRO A 65 7.36 2.37 -7.89
N GLU A 66 6.78 2.37 -9.10
CA GLU A 66 5.37 2.73 -9.29
C GLU A 66 4.46 1.86 -8.39
N PHE A 67 3.41 2.50 -7.84
CA PHE A 67 2.42 1.91 -6.92
C PHE A 67 2.96 1.52 -5.53
N THR A 68 4.17 1.96 -5.18
CA THR A 68 4.79 1.71 -3.87
C THR A 68 5.57 2.94 -3.39
N PHE A 69 5.98 2.94 -2.12
CA PHE A 69 6.79 4.02 -1.55
C PHE A 69 8.21 3.55 -1.19
N ALA A 70 9.17 4.47 -1.27
CA ALA A 70 10.56 4.19 -0.89
C ALA A 70 10.80 4.31 0.63
N PHE A 71 10.04 5.18 1.31
CA PHE A 71 10.10 5.41 2.76
C PHE A 71 8.70 5.41 3.37
N GLY A 72 8.57 4.80 4.55
CA GLY A 72 7.28 4.38 5.09
C GLY A 72 7.44 3.22 6.10
N PRO A 73 6.33 2.66 6.59
CA PRO A 73 6.35 1.61 7.60
C PRO A 73 7.08 0.36 7.13
N SER A 74 7.85 -0.26 8.02
CA SER A 74 8.56 -1.52 7.80
C SER A 74 8.47 -2.41 9.02
N VAL A 75 8.55 -3.73 8.81
CA VAL A 75 8.57 -4.71 9.89
C VAL A 75 9.92 -4.64 10.61
N ASP A 76 9.92 -4.10 11.82
CA ASP A 76 11.12 -3.81 12.62
C ASP A 76 11.30 -4.75 13.83
N GLY A 77 10.29 -5.58 14.14
CA GLY A 77 10.29 -6.47 15.30
C GLY A 77 10.01 -5.78 16.63
N VAL A 78 9.74 -4.46 16.63
CA VAL A 78 9.48 -3.68 17.85
C VAL A 78 8.08 -3.09 17.80
N VAL A 79 7.79 -2.27 16.79
CA VAL A 79 6.47 -1.66 16.59
C VAL A 79 5.59 -2.58 15.75
N ILE A 80 6.16 -3.15 14.69
CA ILE A 80 5.51 -4.12 13.81
C ILE A 80 6.27 -5.43 13.93
N ASP A 81 5.71 -6.33 14.73
CA ASP A 81 6.31 -7.62 15.05
C ASP A 81 5.96 -8.67 13.97
N SER A 82 6.99 -9.32 13.41
CA SER A 82 6.86 -10.51 12.55
C SER A 82 6.37 -11.75 13.33
N GLY A 83 6.22 -11.61 14.65
CA GLY A 83 5.87 -12.63 15.64
C GLY A 83 6.79 -13.83 15.61
N GLU A 84 8.06 -13.59 15.34
CA GLU A 84 9.15 -14.52 15.59
C GLU A 84 9.67 -14.22 17.00
N PRO A 85 9.73 -15.20 17.92
CA PRO A 85 10.11 -14.91 19.29
C PRO A 85 11.53 -14.33 19.36
N PRO A 86 11.75 -13.24 20.12
CA PRO A 86 13.08 -12.65 20.26
C PRO A 86 13.92 -13.57 21.16
N GLY A 87 14.63 -14.56 20.57
CA GLY A 87 15.47 -15.46 21.37
C GLY A 87 16.00 -16.75 20.75
N GLY A 88 16.01 -16.94 19.43
CA GLY A 88 16.55 -18.16 18.79
C GLY A 88 18.08 -18.17 18.60
N GLY A 89 18.85 -17.70 19.58
CA GLY A 89 20.31 -17.61 19.49
C GLY A 89 21.02 -18.26 20.68
N GLY A 90 21.37 -19.53 20.53
CA GLY A 90 22.45 -20.19 21.28
C GLY A 90 22.09 -20.89 22.59
N GLY A 91 22.04 -22.23 22.58
CA GLY A 91 21.95 -23.04 23.80
C GLY A 91 21.97 -24.56 23.58
N SER A 92 23.18 -25.13 23.56
CA SER A 92 23.60 -26.44 24.12
C SER A 92 23.08 -27.79 23.56
N GLY A 93 24.02 -28.56 22.99
CA GLY A 93 24.45 -29.90 23.44
C GLY A 93 23.53 -31.12 23.27
N GLY A 94 24.01 -32.16 22.56
CA GLY A 94 23.54 -33.53 22.71
C GLY A 94 23.47 -34.36 21.42
N ASP A 95 24.38 -35.34 21.34
CA ASP A 95 24.61 -36.41 20.36
C ASP A 95 23.42 -37.09 19.66
N GLY A 96 23.66 -37.58 18.42
CA GLY A 96 23.03 -38.82 17.91
C GLY A 96 22.56 -38.83 16.45
N SER A 97 23.47 -39.17 15.53
CA SER A 97 23.28 -39.95 14.27
C SER A 97 22.09 -39.66 13.31
N GLY A 98 22.39 -39.27 12.07
CA GLY A 98 21.52 -39.59 10.91
C GLY A 98 21.51 -38.61 9.72
N SER A 99 22.13 -39.04 8.62
CA SER A 99 21.96 -38.57 7.23
C SER A 99 22.53 -37.19 6.83
N GLN A 100 23.52 -37.23 5.93
CA GLN A 100 24.01 -36.09 5.16
C GLN A 100 22.92 -35.62 4.18
N PHE A 101 22.34 -34.46 4.45
CA PHE A 101 21.79 -33.58 3.42
C PHE A 101 22.59 -32.28 3.46
N SER A 102 23.32 -32.01 2.39
CA SER A 102 24.05 -30.76 2.18
C SER A 102 23.05 -29.61 2.00
N SER A 103 22.64 -28.99 3.11
CA SER A 103 21.93 -27.72 3.10
C SER A 103 22.96 -26.60 2.95
N SER A 104 23.04 -26.06 1.74
CA SER A 104 23.69 -24.78 1.48
C SER A 104 23.13 -23.75 2.46
N SER A 105 24.01 -23.21 3.28
CA SER A 105 23.77 -22.10 4.20
C SER A 105 23.33 -20.87 3.41
N ASN A 106 22.02 -20.77 3.14
CA ASN A 106 21.42 -19.54 2.71
C ASN A 106 21.19 -18.72 3.99
N SER A 107 22.07 -17.75 4.21
CA SER A 107 21.86 -16.67 5.16
C SER A 107 20.52 -16.00 4.84
N GLY A 108 19.47 -16.41 5.56
CA GLY A 108 18.13 -15.85 5.48
C GLY A 108 18.13 -14.41 5.99
N GLY A 109 18.58 -13.49 5.13
CA GLY A 109 18.43 -12.07 5.38
C GLY A 109 16.95 -11.70 5.39
N ILE A 110 16.58 -10.84 6.35
CA ILE A 110 15.34 -10.07 6.46
C ILE A 110 15.22 -9.09 5.27
N GLY A 111 15.32 -9.61 4.05
CA GLY A 111 15.69 -8.84 2.88
C GLY A 111 14.65 -8.82 1.76
N ASN A 112 13.57 -9.60 1.86
CA ASN A 112 12.48 -9.62 0.88
C ASN A 112 11.25 -10.30 1.47
N MET A 113 10.44 -9.58 2.25
CA MET A 113 9.12 -10.08 2.65
C MET A 113 8.12 -9.92 1.51
N ASP A 114 7.48 -11.03 1.14
CA ASP A 114 6.40 -11.12 0.15
C ASP A 114 5.15 -10.40 0.67
N LEU A 115 4.38 -9.75 -0.21
CA LEU A 115 3.10 -9.12 0.12
C LEU A 115 2.11 -10.15 0.69
N ASN A 116 2.16 -11.39 0.21
CA ASN A 116 1.41 -12.51 0.80
C ASN A 116 1.94 -12.91 2.18
N ALA A 117 3.25 -12.83 2.40
CA ALA A 117 3.83 -13.07 3.71
C ALA A 117 3.46 -11.93 4.69
N LEU A 118 3.48 -10.66 4.26
CA LEU A 118 3.04 -9.51 5.05
C LEU A 118 1.55 -9.57 5.36
N ASN A 119 0.72 -9.94 4.38
CA ASN A 119 -0.68 -10.24 4.62
C ASN A 119 -0.82 -11.36 5.66
N SER A 120 -0.06 -12.45 5.53
CA SER A 120 -0.09 -13.52 6.55
C SER A 120 0.31 -13.04 7.96
N LEU A 121 1.16 -12.02 8.08
CA LEU A 121 1.52 -11.38 9.36
C LEU A 121 0.38 -10.51 9.89
N LEU A 122 -0.20 -9.66 9.05
CA LEU A 122 -1.26 -8.72 9.41
C LEU A 122 -2.60 -9.43 9.66
N LEU A 123 -2.82 -10.59 9.02
CA LEU A 123 -3.99 -11.45 9.19
C LEU A 123 -3.89 -12.37 10.42
N ARG A 124 -2.81 -12.30 11.20
CA ARG A 124 -2.69 -13.10 12.43
C ARG A 124 -3.80 -12.76 13.40
N LYS A 125 -4.38 -13.79 14.03
CA LYS A 125 -5.43 -13.65 15.05
C LYS A 125 -5.06 -12.66 16.17
N SER A 126 -3.78 -12.57 16.54
CA SER A 126 -3.30 -11.63 17.55
C SER A 126 -3.37 -10.16 17.09
N VAL A 127 -3.14 -9.88 15.81
CA VAL A 127 -3.26 -8.54 15.23
C VAL A 127 -4.74 -8.17 15.10
N VAL A 128 -5.55 -9.07 14.55
CA VAL A 128 -7.01 -8.88 14.42
C VAL A 128 -7.65 -8.67 15.80
N SER A 129 -7.24 -9.43 16.82
CA SER A 129 -7.72 -9.26 18.20
C SER A 129 -7.32 -7.90 18.80
N ARG A 130 -6.15 -7.36 18.44
CA ARG A 130 -5.75 -5.99 18.83
C ARG A 130 -6.59 -4.94 18.12
N LEU A 131 -6.84 -5.10 16.82
CA LEU A 131 -7.70 -4.20 16.04
C LEU A 131 -9.14 -4.18 16.58
N ALA A 132 -9.69 -5.35 16.95
CA ALA A 132 -11.02 -5.52 17.51
C ALA A 132 -11.24 -4.82 18.87
N LYS A 133 -10.19 -4.22 19.46
CA LYS A 133 -10.31 -3.40 20.69
C LYS A 133 -10.86 -2.00 20.42
N TYR A 134 -10.97 -1.55 19.17
CA TYR A 134 -11.44 -0.22 18.80
C TYR A 134 -12.71 -0.28 17.94
N ASP A 135 -13.61 0.72 18.04
CA ASP A 135 -14.66 0.87 17.04
C ASP A 135 -14.05 1.40 15.74
N LEU A 136 -14.49 0.88 14.59
CA LEU A 136 -13.86 1.18 13.31
C LEU A 136 -14.90 1.70 12.30
N LEU A 137 -14.63 2.87 11.72
CA LEU A 137 -15.29 3.38 10.52
C LEU A 137 -14.28 3.34 9.38
N LEU A 138 -14.57 2.61 8.32
CA LEU A 138 -13.76 2.57 7.11
C LEU A 138 -14.55 3.18 5.96
N GLY A 139 -13.85 3.69 4.96
CA GLY A 139 -14.50 3.94 3.69
C GLY A 139 -13.54 4.25 2.58
N VAL A 140 -14.13 4.28 1.38
CA VAL A 140 -13.44 4.40 0.11
C VAL A 140 -14.16 5.44 -0.75
N VAL A 141 -13.44 6.00 -1.72
CA VAL A 141 -14.00 6.78 -2.81
C VAL A 141 -14.12 5.93 -4.06
N LYS A 142 -14.84 6.44 -5.05
CA LYS A 142 -15.05 5.75 -6.33
C LYS A 142 -13.79 5.68 -7.20
N ALA A 143 -13.00 6.75 -7.24
CA ALA A 143 -11.82 6.86 -8.09
C ALA A 143 -10.53 7.01 -7.26
N GLU A 144 -10.14 5.95 -6.57
CA GLU A 144 -8.96 5.92 -5.70
C GLU A 144 -7.65 6.05 -6.49
N ALA A 145 -7.58 5.41 -7.66
CA ALA A 145 -6.37 5.36 -8.48
C ALA A 145 -6.22 6.54 -9.46
N TYR A 146 -7.03 7.60 -9.35
CA TYR A 146 -7.03 8.72 -10.28
C TYR A 146 -5.64 9.35 -10.50
N PHE A 147 -4.83 9.49 -9.45
CA PHE A 147 -3.49 10.06 -9.54
C PHE A 147 -2.44 9.14 -10.20
N SER A 148 -2.83 7.92 -10.57
CA SER A 148 -1.97 7.04 -11.37
C SER A 148 -1.92 7.44 -12.84
N PHE A 149 -2.77 8.38 -13.25
CA PHE A 149 -2.91 8.85 -14.62
C PHE A 149 -2.36 10.28 -14.77
N SER A 150 -1.80 10.55 -15.95
CA SER A 150 -1.37 11.89 -16.37
C SER A 150 -2.58 12.74 -16.74
N GLY A 151 -2.41 14.08 -16.78
CA GLY A 151 -3.47 14.98 -17.21
C GLY A 151 -3.98 14.69 -18.63
N GLU A 152 -3.09 14.28 -19.55
CA GLU A 152 -3.46 13.91 -20.92
C GLU A 152 -4.32 12.63 -20.94
N ASP A 153 -3.97 11.65 -20.11
CA ASP A 153 -4.73 10.40 -20.00
C ASP A 153 -6.14 10.63 -19.48
N VAL A 154 -6.25 11.50 -18.48
CA VAL A 154 -7.52 11.86 -17.88
C VAL A 154 -8.37 12.58 -18.92
N GLN A 155 -7.78 13.49 -19.70
CA GLN A 155 -8.52 14.28 -20.67
C GLN A 155 -8.94 13.49 -21.92
N TYR A 156 -8.03 12.67 -22.48
CA TYR A 156 -8.22 12.04 -23.79
C TYR A 156 -8.44 10.53 -23.71
N GLY A 157 -8.29 9.92 -22.54
CA GLY A 157 -8.33 8.47 -22.37
C GLY A 157 -6.97 7.82 -22.61
N ILE A 158 -6.95 6.49 -22.64
CA ILE A 158 -5.72 5.72 -22.86
C ILE A 158 -5.92 4.63 -23.90
N GLU A 159 -4.84 4.32 -24.60
CA GLU A 159 -4.79 3.19 -25.53
C GLU A 159 -4.55 1.85 -24.80
N SER A 160 -4.90 0.75 -25.46
CA SER A 160 -4.73 -0.62 -24.94
C SER A 160 -3.28 -0.95 -24.56
N ASP A 161 -2.31 -0.45 -25.33
CA ASP A 161 -0.88 -0.63 -25.02
C ASP A 161 -0.50 0.03 -23.69
N ARG A 162 -1.09 1.20 -23.43
CA ARG A 162 -0.84 1.96 -22.22
C ARG A 162 -1.49 1.31 -21.01
N ARG A 163 -2.73 0.81 -21.14
CA ARG A 163 -3.38 -0.06 -20.14
C ARG A 163 -2.50 -1.27 -19.81
N SER A 164 -2.05 -1.99 -20.84
CA SER A 164 -1.22 -3.19 -20.67
C SER A 164 0.08 -2.89 -19.93
N LYS A 165 0.72 -1.75 -20.21
CA LYS A 165 1.92 -1.30 -19.51
C LYS A 165 1.65 -1.00 -18.04
N ILE A 166 0.61 -0.23 -17.75
CA ILE A 166 0.20 0.15 -16.39
C ILE A 166 -0.06 -1.10 -15.54
N LEU A 167 -0.94 -1.99 -16.02
CA LEU A 167 -1.31 -3.21 -15.30
C LEU A 167 -0.11 -4.16 -15.12
N ARG A 168 0.73 -4.31 -16.15
CA ARG A 168 1.95 -5.12 -16.03
C ARG A 168 2.92 -4.56 -15.00
N THR A 169 3.11 -3.25 -14.95
CA THR A 169 3.98 -2.63 -13.94
C THR A 169 3.41 -2.81 -12.53
N TYR A 170 2.09 -2.60 -12.36
CA TYR A 170 1.41 -2.84 -11.09
C TYR A 170 1.61 -4.27 -10.61
N VAL A 171 1.32 -5.26 -11.47
CA VAL A 171 1.44 -6.68 -11.12
C VAL A 171 2.89 -7.04 -10.77
N ARG A 172 3.87 -6.55 -11.55
CA ARG A 172 5.29 -6.85 -11.32
C ARG A 172 5.83 -6.25 -10.03
N ASN A 173 5.36 -5.06 -9.65
CA ASN A 173 5.85 -4.39 -8.44
C ASN A 173 5.12 -4.87 -7.17
N THR A 174 3.92 -5.43 -7.32
CA THR A 174 3.07 -5.88 -6.21
C THR A 174 3.27 -7.37 -5.92
N PHE A 175 3.30 -8.21 -6.96
CA PHE A 175 3.34 -9.67 -6.83
C PHE A 175 4.69 -10.24 -7.24
N ARG A 176 5.01 -11.42 -6.68
CA ARG A 176 6.27 -12.13 -6.96
C ARG A 176 6.11 -13.34 -7.88
N TYR A 177 4.96 -14.01 -7.83
CA TYR A 177 4.70 -15.26 -8.53
C TYR A 177 3.43 -15.15 -9.40
N HIS A 178 3.30 -16.01 -10.40
CA HIS A 178 2.14 -16.11 -11.29
C HIS A 178 1.72 -14.80 -11.98
N LEU A 179 2.71 -13.98 -12.34
CA LEU A 179 2.47 -12.63 -12.89
C LEU A 179 1.63 -12.67 -14.18
N SER A 180 1.85 -13.67 -15.03
CA SER A 180 1.12 -13.85 -16.29
C SER A 180 -0.35 -14.17 -16.05
N GLU A 181 -0.63 -15.07 -15.12
CA GLU A 181 -1.95 -15.56 -14.79
C GLU A 181 -2.74 -14.47 -14.06
N ILE A 182 -2.13 -13.80 -13.09
CA ILE A 182 -2.73 -12.67 -12.39
C ILE A 182 -3.08 -11.56 -13.38
N LEU A 183 -2.15 -11.18 -14.25
CA LEU A 183 -2.41 -10.15 -15.27
C LEU A 183 -3.56 -10.56 -16.20
N ALA A 184 -3.61 -11.82 -16.64
CA ALA A 184 -4.69 -12.32 -17.48
C ALA A 184 -6.04 -12.26 -16.77
N THR A 185 -6.11 -12.60 -15.47
CA THR A 185 -7.35 -12.50 -14.69
C THR A 185 -7.83 -11.06 -14.54
N ILE A 186 -6.93 -10.11 -14.27
CA ILE A 186 -7.28 -8.69 -14.15
C ILE A 186 -7.82 -8.15 -15.47
N VAL A 187 -7.14 -8.44 -16.58
CA VAL A 187 -7.59 -7.99 -17.90
C VAL A 187 -8.94 -8.61 -18.25
N ASN A 188 -9.16 -9.88 -17.92
CA ASN A 188 -10.42 -10.56 -18.19
C ASN A 188 -11.60 -9.97 -17.40
N GLU A 189 -11.38 -9.66 -16.11
CA GLU A 189 -12.42 -9.15 -15.22
C GLU A 189 -12.81 -7.70 -15.57
N TYR A 190 -11.83 -6.84 -15.80
CA TYR A 190 -12.05 -5.40 -16.04
C TYR A 190 -12.09 -5.06 -17.54
N THR A 191 -12.58 -5.97 -18.38
CA THR A 191 -12.86 -5.67 -19.78
C THR A 191 -14.35 -5.86 -20.02
N ASP A 192 -15.03 -4.81 -20.48
CA ASP A 192 -16.42 -4.92 -20.93
C ASP A 192 -16.48 -5.66 -22.27
N TRP A 193 -16.73 -6.97 -22.19
CA TRP A 193 -16.86 -7.84 -23.36
C TRP A 193 -18.14 -7.60 -24.17
N GLU A 194 -19.12 -6.85 -23.64
CA GLU A 194 -20.35 -6.50 -24.37
C GLU A 194 -20.09 -5.46 -25.46
N ARG A 195 -18.98 -4.71 -25.35
CA ARG A 195 -18.58 -3.66 -26.30
C ARG A 195 -17.36 -4.08 -27.11
N PRO A 196 -17.52 -4.48 -28.39
CA PRO A 196 -16.40 -4.92 -29.22
C PRO A 196 -15.44 -3.80 -29.62
N VAL A 197 -15.93 -2.54 -29.66
CA VAL A 197 -15.11 -1.36 -29.93
C VAL A 197 -14.86 -0.63 -28.63
N GLN A 198 -13.60 -0.67 -28.19
CA GLN A 198 -13.17 -0.05 -26.95
C GLN A 198 -12.72 1.40 -27.21
N HIS A 199 -13.46 2.36 -26.65
CA HIS A 199 -13.10 3.78 -26.72
C HIS A 199 -11.99 4.09 -25.69
N PRO A 200 -11.00 4.96 -25.97
CA PRO A 200 -9.91 5.25 -25.04
C PRO A 200 -10.35 5.68 -23.64
N ILE A 201 -11.51 6.34 -23.53
CA ILE A 201 -12.12 6.74 -22.26
C ILE A 201 -12.59 5.53 -21.44
N ASN A 202 -13.23 4.54 -22.09
CA ASN A 202 -13.66 3.31 -21.42
C ASN A 202 -12.43 2.52 -20.93
N ILE A 203 -11.39 2.41 -21.77
CA ILE A 203 -10.14 1.73 -21.39
C ILE A 203 -9.51 2.42 -20.18
N ARG A 204 -9.54 3.76 -20.12
CA ARG A 204 -9.06 4.54 -18.97
C ARG A 204 -9.87 4.21 -17.72
N ASP A 205 -11.20 4.24 -17.82
CA ASP A 205 -12.09 4.03 -16.68
C ASP A 205 -12.02 2.61 -16.13
N GLU A 206 -12.02 1.60 -17.01
CA GLU A 206 -11.78 0.19 -16.65
C GLU A 206 -10.42 0.00 -15.94
N THR A 207 -9.37 0.66 -16.46
CA THR A 207 -8.03 0.57 -15.84
C THR A 207 -8.00 1.27 -14.49
N LEU A 208 -8.70 2.40 -14.36
CA LEU A 208 -8.82 3.14 -13.12
C LEU A 208 -9.58 2.34 -12.06
N GLU A 209 -10.66 1.66 -12.45
CA GLU A 209 -11.43 0.78 -11.58
C GLU A 209 -10.57 -0.39 -11.09
N ALA A 210 -9.88 -1.09 -12.02
CA ALA A 210 -8.99 -2.20 -11.69
C ALA A 210 -7.90 -1.81 -10.68
N LEU A 211 -7.27 -0.65 -10.87
CA LEU A 211 -6.24 -0.16 -9.94
C LEU A 211 -6.83 0.30 -8.61
N SER A 212 -7.98 0.96 -8.62
CA SER A 212 -8.66 1.45 -7.41
C SER A 212 -9.02 0.28 -6.50
N ASP A 213 -9.57 -0.78 -7.09
CA ASP A 213 -9.94 -1.97 -6.38
C ASP A 213 -8.73 -2.69 -5.79
N ALA A 214 -7.71 -2.92 -6.61
CA ALA A 214 -6.54 -3.68 -6.20
C ALA A 214 -5.68 -2.95 -5.15
N GLN A 215 -5.60 -1.61 -5.19
CA GLN A 215 -4.77 -0.83 -4.26
C GLN A 215 -5.48 -0.45 -2.96
N VAL A 216 -6.79 -0.20 -3.01
CA VAL A 216 -7.51 0.42 -1.90
C VAL A 216 -8.78 -0.36 -1.55
N VAL A 217 -9.71 -0.55 -2.49
CA VAL A 217 -11.05 -1.06 -2.16
C VAL A 217 -10.98 -2.48 -1.60
N ALA A 218 -10.33 -3.42 -2.30
CA ALA A 218 -10.24 -4.80 -1.85
C ALA A 218 -9.51 -4.93 -0.50
N PRO A 219 -8.34 -4.29 -0.26
CA PRO A 219 -7.72 -4.27 1.06
C PRO A 219 -8.59 -3.67 2.17
N VAL A 220 -9.30 -2.57 1.91
CA VAL A 220 -10.17 -1.92 2.91
C VAL A 220 -11.36 -2.80 3.24
N VAL A 221 -12.03 -3.37 2.23
CA VAL A 221 -13.15 -4.31 2.43
C VAL A 221 -12.67 -5.55 3.18
N HIS A 222 -11.50 -6.09 2.83
CA HIS A 222 -10.93 -7.23 3.54
C HIS A 222 -10.65 -6.89 5.01
N THR A 223 -10.17 -5.68 5.30
CA THR A 223 -9.97 -5.19 6.67
C THR A 223 -11.29 -5.07 7.42
N ALA A 224 -12.33 -4.55 6.77
CA ALA A 224 -13.67 -4.43 7.33
C ALA A 224 -14.25 -5.81 7.67
N ASP A 225 -14.11 -6.80 6.79
CA ASP A 225 -14.56 -8.17 7.00
C ASP A 225 -13.87 -8.81 8.23
N LEU A 226 -12.54 -8.74 8.28
CA LEU A 226 -11.75 -9.23 9.41
C LEU A 226 -12.14 -8.56 10.73
N HIS A 227 -12.30 -7.24 10.74
CA HIS A 227 -12.68 -6.51 11.94
C HIS A 227 -14.10 -6.85 12.37
N SER A 228 -15.05 -6.93 11.42
CA SER A 228 -16.46 -7.25 11.69
C SER A 228 -16.66 -8.64 12.28
N SER A 229 -15.83 -9.60 11.88
CA SER A 229 -15.84 -10.96 12.45
C SER A 229 -15.50 -10.99 13.95
N ALA A 230 -14.69 -10.02 14.41
CA ALA A 230 -14.20 -9.95 15.79
C ALA A 230 -14.90 -8.86 16.64
N ARG A 231 -15.43 -7.80 16.03
CA ARG A 231 -16.13 -6.70 16.70
C ARG A 231 -17.35 -6.23 15.90
N LYS A 232 -18.49 -6.13 16.58
CA LYS A 232 -19.77 -5.71 15.98
C LYS A 232 -19.79 -4.26 15.48
N ASN A 233 -19.00 -3.36 16.10
CA ASN A 233 -18.98 -1.94 15.75
C ASN A 233 -17.99 -1.67 14.60
N SER A 234 -18.41 -2.10 13.42
CA SER A 234 -17.69 -1.91 12.15
C SER A 234 -18.62 -1.21 11.17
N TYR A 235 -18.22 -0.04 10.68
CA TYR A 235 -19.01 0.76 9.75
C TYR A 235 -18.21 0.96 8.47
N LEU A 236 -18.86 0.83 7.31
CA LEU A 236 -18.28 1.06 6.00
C LEU A 236 -19.06 2.17 5.29
N TYR A 237 -18.35 3.10 4.65
CA TYR A 237 -18.97 4.08 3.74
C TYR A 237 -18.31 4.04 2.36
N VAL A 238 -19.09 4.43 1.35
CA VAL A 238 -18.60 4.72 0.01
C VAL A 238 -18.93 6.18 -0.27
N PHE A 239 -17.92 6.98 -0.58
CA PHE A 239 -18.07 8.40 -0.83
C PHE A 239 -18.14 8.65 -2.34
N ASP A 240 -19.31 9.07 -2.81
CA ASP A 240 -19.62 9.34 -4.23
C ASP A 240 -20.18 10.75 -4.42
N TYR A 241 -19.66 11.72 -3.66
CA TYR A 241 -20.05 13.12 -3.80
C TYR A 241 -18.91 13.96 -4.39
N GLN A 242 -19.11 14.45 -5.62
CA GLN A 242 -18.18 15.38 -6.25
C GLN A 242 -18.51 16.83 -5.88
N THR A 243 -17.49 17.60 -5.51
CA THR A 243 -17.69 19.00 -5.14
C THR A 243 -17.99 19.87 -6.36
N LYS A 244 -19.04 20.70 -6.32
CA LYS A 244 -19.44 21.58 -7.43
C LYS A 244 -18.33 22.55 -7.87
N TYR A 245 -17.49 22.98 -6.93
CA TYR A 245 -16.35 23.86 -7.15
C TYR A 245 -15.04 23.10 -6.91
N GLY A 246 -14.96 21.88 -7.42
CA GLY A 246 -13.76 21.03 -7.33
C GLY A 246 -12.69 21.42 -8.34
N ASP A 247 -11.45 21.07 -8.02
CA ASP A 247 -10.30 21.24 -8.93
C ASP A 247 -10.27 20.19 -10.05
N TYR A 248 -11.23 19.26 -10.04
CA TYR A 248 -11.32 18.13 -10.96
C TYR A 248 -12.45 18.32 -11.98
N PRO A 249 -12.25 17.90 -13.23
CA PRO A 249 -13.24 18.07 -14.28
C PRO A 249 -14.57 17.39 -13.91
N GLN A 250 -15.65 18.15 -14.02
CA GLN A 250 -17.02 17.64 -13.88
C GLN A 250 -17.42 17.12 -15.25
N VAL A 251 -17.46 15.79 -15.43
CA VAL A 251 -17.88 15.23 -16.73
C VAL A 251 -19.39 15.47 -16.86
N SER A 252 -19.81 16.18 -17.92
CA SER A 252 -21.22 16.48 -18.13
C SER A 252 -21.96 15.30 -18.77
N SER A 253 -22.99 14.84 -18.07
CA SER A 253 -24.22 14.25 -18.61
C SER A 253 -24.27 12.81 -19.14
N SER A 254 -23.22 11.98 -19.08
CA SER A 254 -23.40 10.53 -19.33
C SER A 254 -22.32 9.57 -18.78
N GLU A 255 -21.26 10.09 -18.17
CA GLU A 255 -20.17 9.29 -17.60
C GLU A 255 -19.96 9.73 -16.14
N LEU A 256 -19.73 8.75 -15.27
CA LEU A 256 -19.73 8.93 -13.81
C LEU A 256 -18.63 9.92 -13.39
N PRO A 257 -18.92 10.92 -12.55
CA PRO A 257 -17.91 11.82 -12.02
C PRO A 257 -16.87 11.05 -11.20
N HIS A 258 -15.58 11.26 -11.50
CA HIS A 258 -14.48 10.67 -10.71
C HIS A 258 -14.35 11.42 -9.39
N VAL A 259 -14.96 10.88 -8.34
CA VAL A 259 -14.77 11.35 -6.96
C VAL A 259 -13.45 10.78 -6.43
N VAL A 260 -12.49 11.66 -6.21
CA VAL A 260 -11.10 11.30 -5.85
C VAL A 260 -10.85 11.45 -4.35
N THR A 261 -9.84 10.75 -3.83
CA THR A 261 -9.50 10.69 -2.41
C THR A 261 -9.27 12.08 -1.77
N GLY A 262 -8.76 13.04 -2.54
CA GLY A 262 -8.58 14.42 -2.04
C GLY A 262 -9.88 15.19 -1.79
N GLU A 263 -11.00 14.79 -2.38
CA GLU A 263 -12.29 15.48 -2.19
C GLU A 263 -12.93 15.16 -0.84
N ILE A 264 -12.82 13.91 -0.37
CA ILE A 264 -13.38 13.53 0.93
C ILE A 264 -12.65 14.22 2.08
N GLU A 265 -11.33 14.41 1.98
CA GLU A 265 -10.55 15.14 2.99
C GLU A 265 -11.01 16.59 3.12
N LYS A 266 -11.18 17.29 1.99
CA LYS A 266 -11.70 18.66 1.96
C LYS A 266 -13.11 18.73 2.55
N TYR A 267 -13.97 17.78 2.19
CA TYR A 267 -15.35 17.72 2.67
C TYR A 267 -15.44 17.49 4.17
N ILE A 268 -14.69 16.52 4.71
CA ILE A 268 -14.66 16.24 6.15
C ILE A 268 -14.03 17.38 6.93
N SER A 269 -12.92 17.96 6.45
CA SER A 269 -12.29 19.12 7.10
C SER A 269 -13.26 20.30 7.17
N TRP A 270 -14.05 20.54 6.12
CA TRP A 270 -15.07 21.59 6.13
C TRP A 270 -16.19 21.30 7.14
N ILE A 271 -16.72 20.08 7.20
CA ILE A 271 -17.72 19.69 8.21
C ILE A 271 -17.18 19.89 9.62
N LEU A 272 -15.94 19.49 9.88
CA LEU A 272 -15.31 19.64 11.19
C LEU A 272 -15.14 21.12 11.56
N LEU A 273 -14.70 21.97 10.61
CA LEU A 273 -14.60 23.42 10.81
C LEU A 273 -15.96 24.06 11.12
N VAL A 274 -17.01 23.68 10.38
CA VAL A 274 -18.37 24.19 10.60
C VAL A 274 -18.91 23.78 11.96
N LYS A 275 -18.71 22.51 12.36
CA LYS A 275 -19.12 22.02 13.68
C LYS A 275 -18.33 22.66 14.81
N TRP A 276 -17.03 22.89 14.62
CA TRP A 276 -16.18 23.57 15.61
C TRP A 276 -16.59 25.03 15.81
N ASN A 277 -17.01 25.72 14.75
CA ASN A 277 -17.48 27.10 14.83
C ASN A 277 -18.91 27.24 15.42
N GLN A 278 -19.59 26.12 15.71
CA GLN A 278 -20.90 26.08 16.36
C GLN A 278 -20.84 25.72 17.86
N THR A 279 -19.64 25.45 18.39
CA THR A 279 -19.37 25.19 19.82
C THR A 279 -18.58 26.32 20.44
#